data_AF-A0A948HLP3-F1
#
_entry.id   AF-A0A948HLP3-F1
#
_cell.length_a   1.000
_cell.length_b   1.000
_cell.length_c   1.000
_cell.angle_alpha   90.00
_cell.angle_beta   90.00
_cell.angle_gamma   90.00
#
_symmetry.space_group_name_H-M   'P 1'
#
loop_
_entity.id
_entity.type
_entity.pdbx_description
1 polymer ?
#
loop_
_entity_poly.entity_id
_entity_poly.type
_entity_poly.pdbx_seq_one_letter_code
_entity_poly.pdbx_strand_id
1 'polypeptide(L)' 'MYRVYFEVGESEDIARDAITTFLVQRARDNPAFDFDASLLHARPHGYEVDLPMQLIPEVVRALAEQNVAVYQVVRLGGV' A
#
# COMPACT_ATOMS: atom_id res chain seq x y z
N MET A 1 -4.92 12.98 4.65
CA MET A 1 -4.56 11.55 4.40
C MET A 1 -3.57 11.09 5.46
N TYR A 2 -3.23 9.80 5.54
CA TYR A 2 -2.18 9.32 6.44
C TYR A 2 -1.00 8.82 5.64
N ARG A 3 0.20 9.25 6.02
CA ARG A 3 1.43 8.67 5.49
C ARG A 3 1.69 7.36 6.20
N VAL A 4 1.68 6.27 5.45
CA VAL A 4 1.80 4.92 6.01
C VAL A 4 2.96 4.22 5.33
N TYR A 5 3.79 3.57 6.13
CA TYR A 5 4.84 2.66 5.68
C TYR A 5 4.43 1.22 5.98
N PHE A 6 4.46 0.37 4.96
CA PHE A 6 4.28 -1.07 5.06
C PHE A 6 5.66 -1.73 4.94
N GLU A 7 6.14 -2.32 6.03
CA GLU A 7 7.30 -3.21 5.96
C GLU A 7 6.82 -4.61 5.59
N VAL A 8 7.36 -5.14 4.51
CA VAL A 8 6.86 -6.38 3.88
C VAL A 8 8.02 -7.28 3.46
N GLY A 9 7.75 -8.58 3.39
CA GLY A 9 8.64 -9.54 2.75
C GLY A 9 8.57 -9.36 1.24
N GLU A 10 9.50 -8.60 0.67
CA GLU A 10 9.58 -8.41 -0.78
C GLU A 10 10.27 -9.59 -1.47
N SER A 11 9.72 -9.99 -2.62
CA SER A 11 10.27 -11.01 -3.50
C SER A 11 9.81 -10.69 -4.92
N GLU A 12 10.73 -10.43 -5.84
CA GLU A 12 10.44 -10.24 -7.28
C GLU A 12 9.32 -9.21 -7.58
N ASP A 13 9.29 -8.09 -6.85
CA ASP A 13 8.29 -7.00 -6.97
C ASP A 13 6.83 -7.40 -6.66
N ILE A 14 6.58 -8.61 -6.13
CA ILE A 14 5.22 -9.11 -5.83
C ILE A 14 4.48 -8.16 -4.88
N ALA A 15 5.15 -7.61 -3.87
CA ALA A 15 4.48 -6.73 -2.92
C ALA A 15 4.13 -5.38 -3.55
N ARG A 16 5.01 -4.84 -4.39
CA ARG A 16 4.76 -3.63 -5.17
C ARG A 16 3.53 -3.78 -6.07
N ASP A 17 3.48 -4.89 -6.81
CA ASP A 17 2.41 -5.17 -7.76
C ASP A 17 1.08 -5.39 -7.05
N ALA A 18 1.08 -6.08 -5.90
CA ALA A 18 -0.11 -6.26 -5.07
C ALA A 18 -0.69 -4.92 -4.59
N ILE A 19 0.16 -4.05 -4.03
CA ILE A 19 -0.26 -2.72 -3.54
C ILE A 19 -0.77 -1.86 -4.70
N THR A 20 0.01 -1.78 -5.79
CA THR A 20 -0.32 -0.93 -6.94
C THR A 20 -1.62 -1.37 -7.59
N THR A 21 -1.78 -2.67 -7.85
CA THR A 21 -2.98 -3.24 -8.46
C THR A 21 -4.22 -2.93 -7.62
N PHE A 22 -4.14 -3.15 -6.30
CA PHE A 22 -5.24 -2.87 -5.39
C PHE A 22 -5.62 -1.38 -5.38
N LEU A 23 -4.64 -0.48 -5.24
CA LEU A 23 -4.91 0.95 -5.11
C LEU A 23 -5.39 1.59 -6.41
N VAL A 24 -4.88 1.15 -7.58
CA VAL A 24 -5.38 1.57 -8.89
C VAL A 24 -6.83 1.13 -9.08
N GLN A 25 -7.16 -0.12 -8.74
CA GLN A 25 -8.54 -0.61 -8.82
C GLN A 25 -9.45 0.18 -7.85
N ARG A 26 -8.97 0.47 -6.64
CA ARG A 26 -9.73 1.27 -5.66
C ARG A 26 -10.00 2.69 -6.16
N ALA A 27 -9.03 3.35 -6.78
CA ALA A 27 -9.21 4.70 -7.33
C ALA A 27 -10.21 4.71 -8.49
N ARG A 28 -10.20 3.66 -9.31
CA ARG A 28 -11.19 3.48 -10.38
C ARG A 28 -12.61 3.32 -9.84
N ASP A 29 -12.78 2.53 -8.78
CA ASP A 29 -14.11 2.21 -8.22
C ASP A 29 -14.65 3.32 -7.29
N ASN A 30 -13.77 4.18 -6.76
CA ASN A 30 -14.13 5.26 -5.86
C ASN A 30 -13.50 6.59 -6.30
N PRO A 31 -14.24 7.45 -7.04
CA PRO A 31 -13.73 8.74 -7.51
C PRO A 31 -13.29 9.73 -6.41
N ALA A 32 -13.65 9.48 -5.15
CA ALA A 32 -13.21 10.30 -4.01
C ALA A 32 -11.80 9.91 -3.50
N PHE A 33 -11.22 8.83 -4.01
CA PHE A 33 -9.85 8.39 -3.75
C PHE A 33 -9.08 8.40 -5.06
N ASP A 34 -8.05 9.23 -5.14
CA ASP A 34 -7.15 9.27 -6.29
C ASP A 34 -5.82 8.58 -5.93
N PHE A 35 -5.28 7.83 -6.89
CA PHE A 35 -4.01 7.14 -6.74
C PHE A 35 -3.35 6.95 -8.11
N ASP A 36 -2.07 7.30 -8.17
CA ASP A 36 -1.16 6.98 -9.26
C ASP A 36 0.00 6.13 -8.73
N ALA A 37 0.51 5.18 -9.53
CA ALA A 37 1.57 4.28 -9.11
C ALA A 37 2.88 4.98 -8.72
N SER A 38 3.13 6.21 -9.21
CA SER A 38 4.29 7.02 -8.80
C SER A 38 4.21 7.54 -7.35
N LEU A 39 3.03 7.51 -6.74
CA LEU A 39 2.81 7.87 -5.34
C LEU A 39 3.21 6.75 -4.36
N LEU A 40 3.52 5.56 -4.87
CA LEU A 40 4.06 4.47 -4.06
C LEU A 40 5.59 4.59 -4.00
N HIS A 41 6.11 4.95 -2.84
CA HIS A 41 7.54 5.18 -2.64
C HIS A 41 8.21 3.94 -2.05
N ALA A 42 9.20 3.40 -2.76
CA ALA A 42 10.02 2.31 -2.24
C ALA A 42 10.91 2.75 -1.07
N ARG A 43 11.05 1.87 -0.09
CA ARG A 43 11.95 1.97 1.08
C ARG A 43 12.75 0.66 1.19
N PRO A 44 13.84 0.60 1.97
CA PRO A 44 14.72 -0.58 2.01
C PRO A 44 14.01 -1.92 2.27
N HIS A 45 12.88 -1.92 3.00
CA HIS A 45 12.13 -3.12 3.37
C HIS A 45 10.63 -2.99 3.11
N GLY A 46 10.20 -2.19 2.12
CA GLY A 46 8.79 -2.09 1.76
C GLY A 46 8.41 -0.76 1.13
N TYR A 47 7.19 -0.29 1.39
CA TYR A 47 6.60 0.82 0.64
C TYR A 47 5.90 1.85 1.52
N GLU A 48 6.06 3.12 1.15
CA GLU A 48 5.42 4.27 1.77
C GLU A 48 4.40 4.88 0.80
N VAL A 49 3.22 5.21 1.29
CA VAL A 49 2.15 5.82 0.50
C VAL A 49 1.22 6.62 1.40
N ASP A 50 0.62 7.69 0.86
CA ASP A 50 -0.46 8.42 1.51
C ASP A 50 -1.81 7.76 1.19
N LEU A 51 -2.56 7.34 2.21
CA LEU A 51 -3.90 6.77 2.03
C LEU A 51 -4.87 7.10 3.18
N PRO A 52 -6.19 6.99 2.96
CA PRO A 52 -7.17 6.96 4.04
C PRO A 52 -6.93 5.79 5.00
N MET A 53 -7.08 6.01 6.30
CA MET A 53 -6.83 4.98 7.33
C MET A 53 -7.67 3.71 7.10
N GLN A 54 -8.85 3.85 6.50
CA GLN A 54 -9.75 2.76 6.17
C GLN A 54 -9.18 1.79 5.12
N LEU A 55 -8.29 2.24 4.23
CA LEU A 55 -7.68 1.39 3.21
C LEU A 55 -6.49 0.57 3.74
N ILE A 56 -5.90 0.94 4.87
CA ILE A 56 -4.75 0.23 5.46
C ILE A 56 -5.02 -1.28 5.64
N PRO A 57 -6.10 -1.72 6.33
CA PRO A 57 -6.37 -3.16 6.47
C PRO A 57 -6.66 -3.85 5.14
N GLU A 58 -7.13 -3.12 4.14
CA GLU A 58 -7.41 -3.68 2.82
C GLU A 58 -6.14 -3.91 1.99
N VAL A 59 -5.17 -2.99 2.08
CA VAL A 59 -3.82 -3.18 1.51
C VAL A 59 -3.14 -4.40 2.16
N VAL A 60 -3.23 -4.53 3.48
CA VAL A 60 -2.69 -5.70 4.19
C VAL A 60 -3.32 -7.00 3.71
N ARG A 61 -4.64 -7.00 3.47
CA ARG A 61 -5.34 -8.16 2.91
C ARG A 61 -4.87 -8.47 1.48
N ALA A 62 -4.74 -7.47 0.62
CA ALA A 62 -4.24 -7.66 -0.75
C ALA A 62 -2.82 -8.26 -0.77
N LEU A 63 -1.94 -7.83 0.14
CA LEU A 63 -0.60 -8.41 0.31
C LEU A 63 -0.68 -9.88 0.77
N ALA A 64 -1.51 -10.17 1.77
CA ALA A 64 -1.68 -11.53 2.29
C ALA A 64 -2.28 -12.49 1.23
N GLU A 65 -3.19 -12.03 0.38
CA GLU A 65 -3.74 -12.81 -0.74
C GLU A 65 -2.66 -13.20 -1.77
N GLN A 66 -1.58 -12.42 -1.88
CA GLN A 66 -0.41 -12.73 -2.70
C GLN A 66 0.69 -13.48 -1.92
N ASN A 67 0.38 -13.97 -0.71
CA ASN A 67 1.33 -14.63 0.19
C ASN A 67 2.55 -13.75 0.56
N VAL A 68 2.36 -12.43 0.58
CA VAL A 68 3.37 -11.47 1.05
C VAL A 68 3.24 -11.28 2.56
N ALA A 69 4.33 -11.50 3.29
CA ALA A 69 4.39 -11.24 4.72
C ALA A 69 4.35 -9.72 4.98
N VAL A 70 3.54 -9.29 5.94
CA VAL A 70 3.55 -7.90 6.45
C VAL A 70 4.14 -7.92 7.85
N TYR A 71 5.33 -7.34 8.02
CA TYR A 71 6.04 -7.32 9.30
C TYR A 71 5.57 -6.19 10.22
N GLN A 72 5.39 -5.01 9.65
CA GLN A 72 4.84 -3.87 10.37
C GLN A 72 4.09 -2.91 9.45
N VAL A 73 3.13 -2.20 10.04
CA VAL A 73 2.45 -1.07 9.41
C VAL A 73 2.61 0.13 10.33
N VAL A 74 3.33 1.15 9.85
CA VAL A 74 3.68 2.33 10.64
C VAL A 74 3.02 3.56 10.05
N ARG A 75 2.21 4.26 10.86
CA ARG A 75 1.76 5.61 10.51
C ARG A 75 2.91 6.59 10.79
N LEU A 76 3.45 7.18 9.74
CA LEU A 76 4.55 8.14 9.81
C LEU A 76 4.08 9.59 10.07
N GLY A 77 2.81 9.89 9.80
CA GLY A 77 2.27 11.23 10.00
C GLY A 77 0.83 11.39 9.50
N GLY A 78 0.35 12.62 9.45
CA GLY A 78 -0.87 13.01 8.74
C GLY A 78 -0.56 14.15 7.78
N VAL A 79 -1.19 14.11 6.61
CA VAL A 79 -1.21 15.19 5.61
C VAL A 79 -2.46 16.02 5.80
#